data_AF-A3WW84-F1
#
_entry.id   AF-A3WW84-F1
#
_cell.length_a   1.000
_cell.length_b   1.000
_cell.length_c   1.000
_cell.angle_alpha   90.00
_cell.angle_beta   90.00
_cell.angle_gamma   90.00
#
_symmetry.space_group_name_H-M   'P 1'
#
loop_
_entity.id
_entity.type
_entity.pdbx_description
1 polymer ?
#
loop_
_entity_poly.entity_id
_entity_poly.type
_entity_poly.pdbx_seq_one_letter_code
_entity_poly.pdbx_strand_id
1 'polypeptide(L)'
;MAESETKERFSIEPDGTRVCRLHVPMRAHGGRTIDVVRLRPPKYRDIMSFGDPAAMIVFNGAILPHEDMGIIEKYLNALLLDDKGEVIDTGLLAQVDYRDALALKDAVLSFFKAAA
;
A
#
# COMPACT_ATOMS: atom_id res chain seq x y z
N MET A 1 -25.26 -13.72 2.87
CA MET A 1 -23.82 -13.79 2.50
C MET A 1 -23.34 -12.36 2.54
N ALA A 2 -22.50 -12.02 3.51
CA ALA A 2 -22.12 -10.63 3.77
C ALA A 2 -21.19 -10.16 2.65
N GLU A 3 -21.71 -9.34 1.74
CA GLU A 3 -20.91 -8.55 0.81
C GLU A 3 -20.03 -7.62 1.65
N SER A 4 -18.73 -7.88 1.64
CA SER A 4 -17.72 -7.19 2.42
C SER A 4 -17.70 -5.70 2.10
N GLU A 5 -18.26 -4.89 3.01
CA GLU A 5 -17.99 -3.46 3.14
C GLU A 5 -16.51 -3.24 3.51
N THR A 6 -15.62 -3.39 2.54
CA THR A 6 -14.29 -2.77 2.56
C THR A 6 -14.35 -1.53 1.66
N LYS A 7 -15.36 -0.68 1.86
CA LYS A 7 -15.54 0.54 1.07
C LYS A 7 -14.76 1.68 1.74
N GLU A 8 -13.63 2.01 1.10
CA GLU A 8 -12.98 3.33 1.14
C GLU A 8 -12.35 3.75 2.48
N ARG A 9 -11.35 2.99 2.92
CA ARG A 9 -10.43 3.45 3.99
C ARG A 9 -9.42 4.50 3.52
N PHE A 10 -9.28 4.64 2.20
CA PHE A 10 -8.40 5.62 1.59
C PHE A 10 -9.22 6.67 0.84
N SER A 11 -8.92 7.94 1.07
CA SER A 11 -9.32 9.01 0.17
C SER A 11 -8.30 9.14 -0.96
N ILE A 12 -8.77 9.40 -2.18
CA ILE A 12 -7.91 9.60 -3.35
C ILE A 12 -7.79 11.10 -3.60
N GLU A 13 -6.57 11.61 -3.59
CA GLU A 13 -6.27 12.99 -3.95
C GLU A 13 -6.23 13.18 -5.48
N PRO A 14 -6.33 14.43 -5.99
CA PRO A 14 -6.40 14.70 -7.43
C PRO A 14 -5.18 14.19 -8.23
N ASP A 15 -4.04 14.02 -7.58
CA ASP A 15 -2.81 13.48 -8.17
C ASP A 15 -2.77 11.94 -8.17
N GLY A 16 -3.81 11.29 -7.66
CA GLY A 16 -3.91 9.84 -7.50
C GLY A 16 -3.33 9.31 -6.18
N THR A 17 -2.80 10.17 -5.31
CA THR A 17 -2.28 9.76 -4.00
C THR A 17 -3.39 9.18 -3.13
N ARG A 18 -3.11 8.04 -2.48
CA ARG A 18 -4.04 7.39 -1.56
C ARG A 18 -3.69 7.80 -0.14
N VAL A 19 -4.64 8.40 0.57
CA VAL A 19 -4.44 8.87 1.95
C VAL A 19 -5.27 8.02 2.90
N CYS A 20 -4.64 7.46 3.93
CA CYS A 20 -5.31 6.67 4.97
C CYS A 20 -4.95 7.16 6.35
N ARG A 21 -5.95 7.18 7.22
CA ARG A 21 -5.75 7.37 8.66
C ARG A 21 -5.52 6.02 9.34
N LEU A 22 -4.39 5.89 10.02
CA LEU A 22 -4.06 4.70 10.80
C LEU A 22 -4.98 4.58 12.00
N HIS A 23 -5.34 3.34 12.34
CA HIS A 23 -6.13 3.06 13.54
C HIS A 23 -5.28 3.22 14.80
N VAL A 24 -4.04 2.75 14.71
CA VAL A 24 -3.04 2.90 15.76
C VAL A 24 -1.92 3.79 15.21
N PRO A 25 -1.68 4.96 15.80
CA PRO A 25 -0.64 5.85 15.30
C PRO A 25 0.75 5.26 15.54
N MET A 26 1.64 5.40 14.56
CA MET A 26 3.03 4.99 14.68
C MET A 26 3.83 6.05 15.43
N ARG A 27 4.79 5.63 16.26
CA ARG A 27 5.72 6.54 16.93
C ARG A 27 7.02 6.59 16.16
N ALA A 28 7.27 7.71 15.50
CA ALA A 28 8.54 7.98 14.84
C ALA A 28 9.57 8.54 15.83
N HIS A 29 10.84 8.50 15.44
CA HIS A 29 11.92 9.06 16.24
C HIS A 29 11.74 10.58 16.44
N GLY A 30 12.23 11.11 17.58
CA GLY A 30 12.11 12.54 17.90
C GLY A 30 10.73 12.97 18.41
N GLY A 31 9.89 12.04 18.87
CA GLY A 31 8.58 12.34 19.47
C GLY A 31 7.47 12.64 18.45
N ARG A 32 7.74 12.44 17.16
CA ARG A 32 6.74 12.61 16.10
C ARG A 32 5.78 11.42 16.09
N THR A 33 4.49 11.70 15.98
CA THR A 33 3.44 10.69 15.84
C THR A 33 2.90 10.73 14.42
N ILE A 34 2.76 9.57 13.78
CA ILE A 34 2.20 9.42 12.44
C ILE A 34 0.84 8.75 12.58
N ASP A 35 -0.23 9.52 12.41
CA ASP A 35 -1.61 9.02 12.40
C ASP A 35 -2.22 8.99 10.99
N VAL A 36 -1.59 9.68 10.03
CA VAL A 36 -1.98 9.70 8.62
C VAL A 36 -0.80 9.29 7.75
N VAL A 37 -1.07 8.40 6.80
CA VAL A 37 -0.12 7.93 5.79
C VAL A 37 -0.65 8.23 4.40
N ARG A 38 0.26 8.59 3.50
CA ARG A 38 -0.01 8.87 2.09
C ARG A 38 0.80 7.89 1.25
N LEU A 39 0.17 7.34 0.22
CA LEU A 39 0.77 6.46 -0.76
C LEU A 39 0.71 7.18 -2.10
N ARG A 40 1.85 7.69 -2.56
CA ARG A 40 1.91 8.31 -3.89
C ARG A 40 1.70 7.24 -4.97
N PRO A 41 1.18 7.61 -6.16
CA PRO A 41 1.17 6.68 -7.29
C PRO A 41 2.58 6.20 -7.65
N PRO A 42 2.72 4.93 -8.07
CA PRO A 42 3.97 4.44 -8.62
C PRO A 42 4.32 5.20 -9.92
N LYS A 43 5.57 5.60 -10.05
CA LYS A 43 6.11 6.22 -11.27
C LYS A 43 6.73 5.14 -12.16
N TYR A 44 6.98 5.48 -13.42
CA TYR A 44 7.62 4.58 -14.39
C TYR A 44 8.87 3.88 -13.85
N ARG A 45 9.74 4.61 -13.12
CA ARG A 45 10.95 4.04 -12.53
C ARG A 45 10.66 3.00 -11.43
N ASP A 46 9.63 3.21 -10.62
CA ASP A 46 9.23 2.25 -9.59
C ASP A 46 8.72 0.95 -10.26
N ILE A 47 7.88 1.10 -11.29
CA ILE A 47 7.34 -0.01 -12.08
C ILE A 47 8.44 -0.84 -12.73
N MET A 48 9.41 -0.18 -13.38
CA MET A 48 10.53 -0.88 -14.01
C MET A 48 11.49 -1.52 -13.00
N SER A 49 11.57 -0.99 -11.77
CA SER A 49 12.49 -1.51 -10.75
C SER A 49 11.93 -2.72 -10.00
N PHE A 50 10.62 -2.75 -9.78
CA PHE A 50 9.98 -3.76 -8.91
C PHE A 50 9.07 -4.73 -9.66
N GLY A 51 8.56 -4.36 -10.83
CA GLY A 51 7.60 -5.17 -11.59
C GLY A 51 6.16 -5.01 -11.10
N ASP A 52 5.27 -5.86 -11.60
CA ASP A 52 3.86 -5.88 -11.19
C ASP A 52 3.67 -6.76 -9.94
N PRO A 53 3.10 -6.24 -8.84
CA PRO A 53 2.80 -7.04 -7.65
C PRO A 53 1.64 -8.04 -7.84
N ALA A 54 0.82 -7.90 -8.88
CA ALA A 54 -0.32 -8.76 -9.18
C ALA A 54 -0.07 -9.52 -10.49
N ALA A 55 0.32 -10.79 -10.38
CA ALA A 55 0.57 -11.65 -11.53
C ALA A 55 -0.50 -12.73 -11.65
N MET A 56 -0.77 -13.19 -12.87
CA MET A 56 -1.52 -14.42 -13.10
C MET A 56 -0.54 -15.59 -13.17
N ILE A 57 -0.73 -16.60 -12.31
CA ILE A 57 0.07 -17.83 -12.33
C ILE A 57 -0.75 -19.01 -12.85
N VAL A 58 -0.08 -19.99 -13.45
CA VAL A 58 -0.70 -21.25 -13.82
C VAL A 58 -0.36 -22.29 -12.76
N PHE A 59 -1.38 -22.81 -12.07
CA PHE A 59 -1.23 -23.87 -11.09
C PHE A 59 -2.19 -25.02 -11.44
N ASN A 60 -1.67 -26.21 -11.69
CA ASN A 60 -2.44 -27.38 -12.14
C ASN A 60 -3.36 -27.11 -13.34
N GLY A 61 -2.89 -26.31 -14.31
CA GLY A 61 -3.65 -25.98 -15.52
C GLY A 61 -4.75 -24.92 -15.33
N ALA A 62 -4.95 -24.41 -14.11
CA ALA A 62 -5.80 -23.27 -13.83
C ALA A 62 -4.99 -21.97 -13.77
N ILE A 63 -5.54 -20.89 -14.33
CA ILE A 63 -4.98 -19.54 -14.20
C ILE A 63 -5.54 -18.93 -12.92
N LEU A 64 -4.67 -18.59 -11.97
CA LEU A 64 -5.03 -18.03 -10.67
C LEU A 64 -4.32 -16.68 -10.45
N PRO A 65 -5.00 -15.69 -9.83
CA PRO A 65 -4.34 -14.47 -9.40
C PRO A 65 -3.37 -14.79 -8.25
N HIS A 66 -2.15 -14.28 -8.35
CA HIS A 66 -1.13 -14.36 -7.32
C HIS A 66 -0.59 -12.97 -7.03
N GLU A 67 -0.64 -12.61 -5.75
CA GLU A 67 -0.06 -11.38 -5.22
C GLU A 67 1.32 -11.68 -4.63
N ASP A 68 2.36 -11.01 -5.13
CA ASP A 68 3.73 -11.13 -4.62
C ASP A 68 3.93 -10.14 -3.46
N MET A 69 3.95 -10.68 -2.25
CA MET A 69 4.11 -9.87 -1.03
C MET A 69 5.47 -9.17 -0.95
N GLY A 70 6.53 -9.73 -1.54
CA GLY A 70 7.85 -9.12 -1.55
C GLY A 70 7.92 -7.92 -2.49
N ILE A 71 7.17 -7.94 -3.60
CA ILE A 71 7.03 -6.77 -4.49
C ILE A 71 6.16 -5.70 -3.82
N ILE A 72 5.06 -6.09 -3.16
CA ILE A 72 4.21 -5.14 -2.42
C ILE A 72 5.01 -4.41 -1.34
N GLU A 73 5.85 -5.11 -0.58
CA GLU A 73 6.72 -4.51 0.42
C GLU A 73 7.68 -3.48 -0.19
N LYS A 74 8.30 -3.78 -1.34
CA LYS A 74 9.17 -2.83 -2.07
C LYS A 74 8.40 -1.56 -2.47
N TYR A 75 7.16 -1.69 -2.93
CA TYR A 75 6.33 -0.54 -3.24
C TYR A 75 5.93 0.24 -2.00
N LEU A 76 5.53 -0.40 -0.91
CA LEU A 76 5.27 0.29 0.36
C LEU A 76 6.51 1.10 0.77
N ASN A 77 7.70 0.50 0.67
CA ASN A 77 8.93 1.18 1.03
C ASN A 77 9.27 2.40 0.14
N ALA A 78 8.88 2.37 -1.12
CA ALA A 78 9.19 3.43 -2.10
C ALA A 78 8.12 4.52 -2.22
N LEU A 79 6.88 4.22 -1.84
CA LEU A 79 5.70 5.07 -2.08
C LEU A 79 5.13 5.71 -0.81
N LEU A 80 5.49 5.21 0.38
CA LEU A 80 4.90 5.64 1.64
C LEU A 80 5.48 6.98 2.12
N LEU A 81 4.58 7.91 2.39
CA LEU A 81 4.85 9.26 2.86
C LEU A 81 3.98 9.57 4.08
N ASP A 82 4.40 10.55 4.88
CA ASP A 82 3.61 11.07 5.99
C ASP A 82 2.62 12.15 5.55
N ASP A 83 1.90 12.72 6.52
CA ASP A 83 0.94 13.80 6.33
C ASP A 83 1.50 15.02 5.57
N LYS A 84 2.80 15.30 5.76
CA LYS A 84 3.53 16.42 5.14
C LYS A 84 4.17 16.05 3.80
N GLY A 85 4.07 14.81 3.37
CA GLY A 85 4.67 14.32 2.13
C GLY A 85 6.15 13.94 2.28
N GLU A 86 6.66 13.82 3.51
CA GLU A 86 8.02 13.35 3.76
C GLU A 86 8.07 11.82 3.78
N VAL A 87 9.23 11.25 3.44
CA VAL A 87 9.43 9.80 3.44
C VAL A 87 9.34 9.26 4.87
N ILE A 88 8.51 8.24 5.06
CA ILE A 88 8.41 7.52 6.33
C ILE A 88 9.54 6.48 6.40
N ASP A 89 10.21 6.40 7.55
CA ASP A 89 11.11 5.29 7.85
C ASP A 89 10.32 3.98 7.86
N THR A 90 10.63 3.11 6.92
CA THR A 90 9.90 1.86 6.70
C THR A 90 10.12 0.85 7.82
N GLY A 91 11.14 1.04 8.67
CA GLY A 91 11.27 0.28 9.92
C GLY A 91 10.08 0.49 10.86
N LEU A 92 9.33 1.58 10.70
CA LEU A 92 8.09 1.84 11.44
C LEU A 92 6.93 0.94 11.00
N LEU A 93 6.99 0.33 9.81
CA LEU A 93 5.96 -0.59 9.32
C LEU A 93 5.79 -1.82 10.22
N ALA A 94 6.84 -2.22 10.95
CA ALA A 94 6.76 -3.29 11.94
C ALA A 94 5.83 -2.96 13.13
N GLN A 95 5.48 -1.69 13.33
CA GLN A 95 4.57 -1.22 14.38
C GLN A 95 3.12 -1.14 13.91
N VAL A 96 2.87 -1.33 12.61
CA VAL A 96 1.54 -1.18 12.01
C VAL A 96 0.67 -2.36 12.43
N ASP A 97 -0.54 -2.05 12.89
CA ASP A 97 -1.52 -3.09 13.26
C ASP A 97 -1.94 -3.93 12.04
N TYR A 98 -2.33 -5.18 12.26
CA TYR A 98 -2.76 -6.09 11.20
C TYR A 98 -3.81 -5.49 10.26
N ARG A 99 -4.79 -4.76 10.81
CA ARG A 99 -5.85 -4.14 10.01
C ARG A 99 -5.32 -3.04 9.10
N ASP A 100 -4.35 -2.29 9.58
CA ASP A 100 -3.71 -1.20 8.84
C ASP A 100 -2.74 -1.76 7.79
N ALA A 101 -2.04 -2.85 8.10
CA ALA A 101 -1.16 -3.56 7.17
C ALA A 101 -1.92 -4.11 5.96
N LEU A 102 -3.08 -4.74 6.17
CA LEU A 102 -3.95 -5.19 5.07
C LEU A 102 -4.45 -4.01 4.21
N ALA A 103 -4.83 -2.90 4.85
CA ALA A 103 -5.30 -1.71 4.14
C ALA A 103 -4.19 -1.11 3.26
N LEU A 104 -2.95 -1.03 3.77
CA LEU A 104 -1.79 -0.57 3.01
C LEU A 104 -1.48 -1.47 1.81
N LYS A 105 -1.53 -2.79 2.01
CA LYS A 105 -1.39 -3.78 0.94
C LYS A 105 -2.43 -3.56 -0.16
N ASP A 106 -3.71 -3.45 0.21
CA ASP A 106 -4.80 -3.25 -0.75
C ASP A 106 -4.69 -1.91 -1.50
N ALA A 107 -4.18 -0.86 -0.83
CA ALA A 107 -3.90 0.43 -1.43
C ALA A 107 -2.79 0.36 -2.49
N VAL A 108 -1.72 -0.43 -2.26
CA VAL A 108 -0.71 -0.66 -3.30
C VAL A 108 -1.32 -1.39 -4.50
N LEU A 109 -2.00 -2.51 -4.26
CA LEU A 109 -2.56 -3.35 -5.34
C LEU A 109 -3.58 -2.60 -6.19
N SER A 110 -4.34 -1.69 -5.60
CA SER A 110 -5.34 -0.93 -6.33
C SER A 110 -4.75 0.07 -7.33
N PHE A 111 -3.46 0.43 -7.27
CA PHE A 111 -2.80 1.17 -8.36
C PHE A 111 -2.68 0.34 -9.63
N PHE A 112 -2.56 -0.98 -9.50
CA PHE A 112 -2.36 -1.91 -10.61
C PHE A 112 -3.68 -2.49 -11.12
N LYS A 113 -4.69 -2.62 -10.25
CA LYS A 113 -6.05 -3.05 -10.64
C LYS A 113 -6.75 -2.07 -11.58
N ALA A 114 -6.43 -0.78 -11.55
CA ALA A 114 -7.01 0.22 -12.43
C ALA A 114 -6.39 0.24 -13.84
N ALA A 115 -5.27 -0.47 -14.05
CA ALA A 115 -4.55 -0.55 -15.31
C ALA A 115 -4.89 -1.82 -16.13
N ALA A 116 -5.73 -2.71 -15.57
CA ALA A 116 -6.17 -3.96 -16.18
C ALA A 116 -7.52 -3.84 -16.90
#